data_AF-A0A1M5EWA3-F1
#
_entry.id   AF-A0A1M5EWA3-F1
#
_cell.length_a   1.000
_cell.length_b   1.000
_cell.length_c   1.000
_cell.angle_alpha   90.00
_cell.angle_beta   90.00
_cell.angle_gamma   90.00
#
_symmetry.space_group_name_H-M   'P 1'
#
loop_
_entity.id
_entity.type
_entity.pdbx_description
1 polymer ?
#
loop_
_entity_poly.entity_id
_entity_poly.type
_entity_poly.pdbx_seq_one_letter_code
_entity_poly.pdbx_strand_id
1 'polypeptide(L)'
;MKKTMISIGVILCTSNVFGQVGINSATPHPSSNLTVAPTDLKGQYKGTLLSLMTTSQVNSIANPAKGLLVYDTQLKCLKVNKGTPAASQWVCIKTRS
;
A
#
# COMPACT_ATOMS: atom_id res chain seq x y z
N MET A 1 38.54 -28.81 0.93
CA MET A 1 37.56 -28.76 2.04
C MET A 1 37.30 -27.33 2.52
N LYS A 2 38.30 -26.52 2.90
CA LYS A 2 38.06 -25.09 3.26
C LYS A 2 37.50 -24.23 2.11
N LYS A 3 38.00 -24.41 0.88
CA LYS A 3 37.53 -23.64 -0.30
C LYS A 3 36.10 -23.99 -0.72
N THR A 4 35.72 -25.27 -0.61
CA THR A 4 34.34 -25.73 -0.87
C THR A 4 33.34 -25.28 0.19
N MET A 5 33.77 -25.14 1.46
CA MET A 5 32.93 -24.55 2.51
C MET A 5 32.68 -23.05 2.29
N ILE A 6 33.66 -22.30 1.78
CA ILE A 6 33.49 -20.88 1.45
C ILE A 6 32.50 -20.71 0.28
N SER A 7 32.58 -21.54 -0.77
CA SER A 7 31.63 -21.48 -1.90
C SER A 7 30.19 -21.80 -1.50
N ILE A 8 29.95 -22.72 -0.57
CA ILE A 8 28.60 -23.06 -0.07
C ILE A 8 28.02 -21.91 0.79
N GLY A 9 28.85 -21.25 1.60
CA GLY A 9 28.42 -20.10 2.39
C GLY A 9 28.01 -18.89 1.54
N VAL A 10 28.69 -18.63 0.42
CA VAL A 10 28.35 -17.52 -0.50
C VAL A 10 27.03 -17.76 -1.24
N ILE A 11 26.70 -19.02 -1.57
CA ILE A 11 25.43 -19.38 -2.24
C ILE A 11 24.23 -19.24 -1.30
N LEU A 12 24.42 -19.44 0.02
CA LEU A 12 23.35 -19.33 1.02
C LEU A 12 22.96 -17.88 1.36
N CYS A 13 23.79 -16.90 1.00
CA CYS A 13 23.60 -15.48 1.36
C CYS A 13 22.79 -14.64 0.36
N THR A 14 22.18 -15.24 -0.67
CA THR A 14 21.47 -14.50 -1.74
C THR A 14 19.93 -14.54 -1.63
N SER A 15 19.37 -14.95 -0.49
CA SER A 15 17.92 -14.91 -0.28
C SER A 15 17.42 -13.47 -0.14
N ASN A 16 16.71 -12.98 -1.15
CA ASN A 16 16.00 -11.71 -1.06
C ASN A 16 14.80 -11.89 -0.11
N VAL A 17 14.87 -11.27 1.08
CA VAL A 17 13.73 -11.23 2.01
C VAL A 17 12.88 -10.00 1.66
N PHE A 18 11.68 -10.22 1.13
CA PHE A 18 10.71 -9.16 0.92
C PHE A 18 9.83 -9.02 2.17
N GLY A 19 9.81 -7.83 2.77
CA GLY A 19 8.95 -7.53 3.91
C GLY A 19 7.57 -7.04 3.47
N GLN A 20 6.65 -7.96 3.15
CA GLN A 20 5.25 -7.62 2.93
C GLN A 20 4.57 -7.27 4.27
N VAL A 21 3.79 -6.18 4.29
CA VAL A 21 3.07 -5.76 5.50
C VAL A 21 1.69 -6.42 5.53
N GLY A 22 1.41 -7.15 6.61
CA GLY A 22 0.09 -7.69 6.92
C GLY A 22 -0.57 -6.90 8.04
N ILE A 23 -1.78 -6.39 7.82
CA ILE A 23 -2.63 -5.87 8.89
C ILE A 23 -3.69 -6.91 9.19
N ASN A 24 -3.66 -7.46 10.41
CA ASN A 24 -4.50 -8.58 10.84
C ASN A 24 -4.39 -9.84 9.94
N SER A 25 -3.30 -9.98 9.16
CA SER A 25 -3.04 -11.13 8.31
C SER A 25 -1.64 -11.70 8.56
N ALA A 26 -1.56 -12.98 8.91
CA ALA A 26 -0.30 -13.72 9.00
C ALA A 26 0.22 -14.17 7.61
N THR A 27 -0.63 -14.11 6.59
CA THR A 27 -0.32 -14.54 5.22
C THR A 27 -0.67 -13.43 4.22
N PRO A 28 0.07 -12.31 4.19
CA PRO A 28 -0.12 -11.30 3.15
C PRO A 28 0.09 -11.92 1.75
N HIS A 29 -0.63 -11.40 0.76
CA HIS A 29 -0.55 -11.93 -0.59
C HIS A 29 0.81 -11.59 -1.21
N PRO A 30 1.51 -12.55 -1.85
CA PRO A 30 2.89 -12.37 -2.33
C PRO A 30 3.03 -11.30 -3.43
N SER A 31 1.94 -10.95 -4.14
CA SER A 31 1.95 -9.86 -5.12
C SER A 31 1.67 -8.47 -4.53
N SER A 32 1.52 -8.36 -3.20
CA SER A 32 1.14 -7.12 -2.53
C SER A 32 2.20 -6.68 -1.52
N ASN A 33 2.47 -5.38 -1.47
CA ASN A 33 3.33 -4.83 -0.42
C ASN A 33 2.55 -4.61 0.90
N LEU A 34 1.22 -4.54 0.83
CA LEU A 34 0.31 -4.42 1.96
C LEU A 34 -0.94 -5.27 1.71
N THR A 35 -1.27 -6.17 2.65
CA THR A 35 -2.55 -6.89 2.71
C THR A 35 -3.27 -6.53 3.99
N VAL A 36 -4.55 -6.19 3.90
CA VAL A 36 -5.43 -6.02 5.06
C VAL A 36 -6.41 -7.19 5.10
N ALA A 37 -6.43 -7.95 6.19
CA ALA A 37 -7.36 -9.06 6.33
C ALA A 37 -8.83 -8.57 6.36
N PRO A 38 -9.78 -9.36 5.84
CA PRO A 38 -11.20 -9.01 5.85
C PRO A 38 -11.82 -9.14 7.25
N THR A 39 -11.10 -9.68 8.24
CA THR A 39 -11.57 -9.89 9.61
C THR A 39 -10.60 -9.33 10.64
N ASP A 40 -11.11 -8.95 11.82
CA ASP A 40 -10.27 -8.65 12.98
C ASP A 40 -9.83 -9.92 13.74
N LEU A 41 -9.09 -9.74 14.85
CA LEU A 41 -8.62 -10.83 15.71
C LEU A 41 -9.74 -11.63 16.39
N LYS A 42 -11.00 -11.16 16.33
CA LYS A 42 -12.19 -11.84 16.85
C LYS A 42 -12.99 -12.53 15.75
N GLY A 43 -12.45 -12.59 14.52
CA GLY A 43 -13.11 -13.19 13.36
C GLY A 43 -14.30 -12.39 12.82
N GLN A 44 -14.44 -11.12 13.20
CA GLN A 44 -15.53 -10.27 12.71
C GLN A 44 -15.14 -9.57 11.42
N TYR A 45 -16.01 -9.56 10.41
CA TYR A 45 -15.74 -8.88 9.14
C TYR A 45 -15.54 -7.36 9.33
N LYS A 46 -14.49 -6.83 8.70
CA LYS A 46 -14.10 -5.41 8.71
C LYS A 46 -13.75 -4.94 7.29
N GLY A 47 -13.93 -3.65 7.05
CA GLY A 47 -13.43 -2.97 5.86
C GLY A 47 -12.18 -2.13 6.17
N THR A 48 -11.47 -1.69 5.13
CA THR A 48 -10.36 -0.74 5.27
C THR A 48 -10.84 0.67 4.95
N LEU A 49 -10.65 1.58 5.90
CA LEU A 49 -10.87 3.01 5.68
C LEU A 49 -9.55 3.65 5.26
N LEU A 50 -9.49 4.17 4.04
CA LEU A 50 -8.32 4.91 3.55
C LEU A 50 -8.30 6.32 4.16
N SER A 51 -7.13 6.98 4.12
CA SER A 51 -6.88 8.29 4.73
C SER A 51 -8.01 9.29 4.50
N LEU A 52 -8.76 9.59 5.55
CA LEU A 52 -9.88 10.53 5.53
C LEU A 52 -9.37 11.97 5.56
N MET A 53 -9.72 12.76 4.57
CA MET A 53 -9.29 14.15 4.47
C MET A 53 -10.41 15.01 3.87
N THR A 54 -10.52 16.27 4.27
CA THR A 54 -11.32 17.29 3.55
C THR A 54 -10.66 17.61 2.21
N THR A 55 -11.39 18.21 1.26
CA THR A 55 -10.82 18.61 -0.03
C THR A 55 -9.65 19.57 0.13
N SER A 56 -9.71 20.49 1.10
CA SER A 56 -8.60 21.40 1.40
C SER A 56 -7.35 20.65 1.87
N GLN A 57 -7.50 19.66 2.76
CA GLN A 57 -6.39 18.84 3.25
C GLN A 57 -5.78 17.97 2.14
N VAL A 58 -6.59 17.42 1.23
CA VAL A 58 -6.10 16.68 0.06
C VAL A 58 -5.25 17.59 -0.85
N ASN A 59 -5.73 18.81 -1.09
CA ASN A 59 -5.02 19.78 -1.93
C ASN A 59 -3.76 20.36 -1.26
N SER A 60 -3.65 20.29 0.07
CA SER A 60 -2.46 20.73 0.82
C SER A 60 -1.36 19.68 0.93
N ILE A 61 -1.56 18.46 0.43
CA ILE A 61 -0.51 17.43 0.42
C ILE A 61 0.62 17.91 -0.48
N ALA A 62 1.80 18.14 0.10
CA ALA A 62 2.98 18.52 -0.66
C ALA A 62 3.54 17.32 -1.43
N ASN A 63 3.87 17.52 -2.71
CA ASN A 63 4.48 16.52 -3.59
C ASN A 63 3.80 15.13 -3.56
N PRO A 64 2.46 15.03 -3.74
CA PRO A 64 1.76 13.75 -3.62
C PRO A 64 2.23 12.77 -4.69
N ALA A 65 2.55 11.54 -4.31
CA ALA A 65 2.94 10.50 -5.25
C ALA A 65 1.84 10.23 -6.29
N LYS A 66 2.23 9.88 -7.52
CA LYS A 66 1.28 9.37 -8.52
C LYS A 66 0.67 8.06 -8.01
N GLY A 67 -0.65 7.94 -8.10
CA GLY A 67 -1.39 6.79 -7.58
C GLY A 67 -1.71 6.87 -6.08
N LEU A 68 -1.34 7.95 -5.38
CA LEU A 68 -1.73 8.15 -3.97
C LEU A 68 -3.25 8.14 -3.83
N LEU A 69 -3.76 7.37 -2.87
CA LEU A 69 -5.18 7.19 -2.59
C LEU A 69 -5.59 7.89 -1.28
N VAL A 70 -6.68 8.64 -1.31
CA VAL A 70 -7.27 9.31 -0.14
C VAL A 70 -8.79 9.30 -0.25
N TYR A 71 -9.51 9.24 0.86
CA TYR A 71 -10.96 9.43 0.85
C TYR A 71 -11.28 10.89 1.17
N ASP A 72 -11.88 11.58 0.19
CA ASP A 72 -12.31 12.97 0.36
C ASP A 72 -13.67 13.00 1.06
N THR A 73 -13.72 13.55 2.27
CA THR A 73 -14.93 13.57 3.10
C THR A 73 -15.96 14.62 2.66
N GLN A 74 -15.55 15.65 1.92
CA GLN A 74 -16.44 16.68 1.41
C GLN A 74 -17.07 16.24 0.09
N LEU A 75 -16.27 15.68 -0.82
CA LEU A 75 -16.75 15.13 -2.10
C LEU A 75 -17.26 13.69 -1.99
N LYS A 76 -17.10 13.06 -0.82
CA LYS A 76 -17.57 11.72 -0.48
C LYS A 76 -17.13 10.66 -1.50
N CYS A 77 -15.86 10.73 -1.91
CA CYS A 77 -15.31 9.87 -2.95
C CYS A 77 -13.89 9.40 -2.62
N LEU A 78 -13.53 8.20 -3.10
CA LEU A 78 -12.14 7.79 -3.15
C LEU A 78 -11.43 8.55 -4.27
N LYS A 79 -10.41 9.34 -3.93
CA LYS A 79 -9.58 10.08 -4.86
C LYS A 79 -8.26 9.36 -5.13
N VAL A 80 -7.79 9.47 -6.36
CA VAL A 80 -6.44 9.10 -6.77
C VAL A 80 -5.73 10.30 -7.39
N ASN A 81 -4.45 10.49 -7.04
CA ASN A 81 -3.61 11.44 -7.77
C ASN A 81 -3.17 10.82 -9.11
N LYS A 82 -3.73 11.28 -10.22
CA LYS A 82 -3.32 10.85 -11.58
C LYS A 82 -2.10 11.60 -12.13
N GLY A 83 -1.76 12.73 -11.49
CA GLY A 83 -0.69 13.63 -11.91
C GLY A 83 0.70 13.15 -11.48
N THR A 84 1.63 14.08 -11.37
CA THR A 84 2.99 13.86 -10.86
C THR A 84 3.14 14.51 -9.48
N PRO A 85 4.24 14.23 -8.74
CA PRO A 85 4.51 14.94 -7.49
C PRO A 85 4.54 16.48 -7.66
N ALA A 86 5.12 16.98 -8.75
CA ALA A 86 5.21 18.42 -9.01
C ALA A 86 3.89 19.05 -9.50
N ALA A 87 3.01 18.27 -10.13
CA ALA A 87 1.73 18.72 -10.66
C ALA A 87 0.64 17.70 -10.33
N SER A 88 0.05 17.84 -9.14
CA SER A 88 -1.00 16.93 -8.67
C SER A 88 -2.29 17.08 -9.48
N GLN A 89 -2.96 15.96 -9.74
CA GLN A 89 -4.26 15.91 -10.40
C GLN A 89 -5.17 14.92 -9.68
N TRP A 90 -5.93 15.43 -8.72
CA TRP A 90 -6.84 14.64 -7.91
C TRP A 90 -8.14 14.33 -8.65
N VAL A 91 -8.47 13.04 -8.78
CA VAL A 91 -9.68 12.58 -9.48
C VAL A 91 -10.43 11.57 -8.62
N CYS A 92 -11.74 11.75 -8.48
CA CYS A 92 -12.60 10.73 -7.87
C CYS A 92 -12.67 9.48 -8.77
N ILE A 93 -12.46 8.31 -8.17
CA ILE A 93 -12.72 7.03 -8.83
C ILE A 93 -14.23 6.83 -8.87
N LYS A 94 -14.77 6.63 -10.07
CA LYS A 94 -16.19 6.36 -10.31
C LYS A 94 -16.29 5.14 -11.21
N THR A 95 -17.27 4.28 -10.96
CA THR A 95 -17.64 3.24 -11.91
C THR A 95 -18.35 3.90 -13.10
N ARG A 96 -18.22 3.30 -14.30
CA ARG A 96 -19.14 3.64 -15.39
C ARG A 96 -20.47 3.00 -15.03
N SER A 97 -21.50 3.82 -14.85
CA SER A 97 -22.90 3.39 -14.72
C SER A 97 -23.40 2.80 -16.03
#